data_AF-A0A8E2F7Y9-F1
#
_entry.id   AF-A0A8E2F7Y9-F1
#
_cell.length_a   1.000
_cell.length_b   1.000
_cell.length_c   1.000
_cell.angle_alpha   90.00
_cell.angle_beta   90.00
_cell.angle_gamma   90.00
#
_symmetry.space_group_name_H-M   'P 1'
#
loop_
_entity.id
_entity.type
_entity.pdbx_description
1 polymer ?
#
loop_
_entity_poly.entity_id
_entity_poly.type
_entity_poly.pdbx_seq_one_letter_code
_entity_poly.pdbx_strand_id
1 'polypeptide(L)'
;MDAAAILKGQGWRGSGHSLDNHGRGIVKPLLISNKQDVLGLGKKKPAHNVSDQWWMRAFDESLKELGTGTKTTLGQVRESGINRGGLYGFFVRGEGLQGTI
;
A
#
# COMPACT_ATOMS: atom_id res chain seq x y z
N MET A 1 -23.56 15.01 1.90
CA MET A 1 -23.52 16.02 0.81
C MET A 1 -22.90 15.34 -0.40
N ASP A 2 -23.62 15.22 -1.51
CA ASP A 2 -23.08 14.62 -2.74
C ASP A 2 -22.42 15.70 -3.59
N ALA A 3 -21.09 15.78 -3.51
CA ALA A 3 -20.31 16.76 -4.26
C ALA A 3 -20.41 16.55 -5.78
N ALA A 4 -20.53 15.30 -6.23
CA ALA A 4 -20.60 14.99 -7.66
C ALA A 4 -21.93 15.48 -8.27
N ALA A 5 -23.04 15.35 -7.54
CA ALA A 5 -24.34 15.86 -7.96
C ALA A 5 -24.33 17.40 -8.09
N ILE A 6 -23.71 18.11 -7.15
CA ILE A 6 -23.61 19.58 -7.19
C ILE A 6 -22.76 20.03 -8.38
N LEU A 7 -21.60 19.41 -8.59
CA LEU A 7 -20.71 19.76 -9.70
C LEU A 7 -21.36 19.51 -11.07
N LYS A 8 -22.09 18.40 -11.22
CA LYS A 8 -22.87 18.13 -12.43
C LYS A 8 -23.97 19.17 -12.64
N GLY A 9 -24.67 19.58 -11.58
CA GLY A 9 -25.64 20.67 -11.63
C GLY A 9 -25.03 22.01 -12.05
N GLN A 10 -23.73 22.22 -11.83
CA GLN A 10 -22.97 23.40 -12.26
C GLN A 10 -22.35 23.25 -13.66
N GLY A 11 -22.67 22.19 -14.40
CA GLY A 11 -22.21 21.99 -15.78
C GLY A 11 -20.92 21.17 -15.92
N TRP A 12 -20.42 20.55 -14.85
CA TRP A 12 -19.32 19.59 -14.95
C TRP A 12 -19.78 18.33 -15.70
N ARG A 13 -18.99 17.91 -16.69
CA ARG A 13 -19.28 16.75 -17.56
C ARG A 13 -19.22 15.40 -16.84
N GLY A 14 -18.70 15.37 -15.62
CA GLY A 14 -18.58 14.16 -14.79
C GLY A 14 -17.19 13.53 -14.82
N SER A 15 -17.08 12.35 -14.18
CA SER A 15 -15.81 11.62 -14.06
C SER A 15 -15.13 11.44 -15.42
N GLY A 16 -13.81 11.61 -15.45
CA GLY A 16 -13.03 11.58 -16.70
C GLY A 16 -12.87 12.93 -17.39
N HIS A 17 -13.52 14.00 -16.89
CA HIS A 17 -13.37 15.35 -17.41
C HIS A 17 -12.83 16.30 -16.34
N SER A 18 -11.95 17.23 -16.74
CA SER A 18 -11.48 18.29 -15.87
C SER A 18 -12.63 19.24 -15.49
N LEU A 19 -12.47 19.96 -14.39
CA LEU A 19 -13.33 21.10 -14.05
C LEU A 19 -13.08 22.31 -14.96
N ASP A 20 -11.94 22.33 -15.66
CA ASP A 20 -11.64 23.36 -16.67
C ASP A 20 -12.49 23.18 -17.94
N ASN A 21 -12.97 24.29 -18.48
CA ASN A 21 -13.79 24.34 -19.69
C ASN A 21 -12.98 23.99 -20.96
N HIS A 22 -11.67 24.23 -20.93
CA HIS A 22 -10.77 24.04 -22.08
C HIS A 22 -10.03 22.69 -22.04
N GLY A 23 -10.36 21.80 -21.09
CA GLY A 23 -9.78 20.46 -21.02
C GLY A 23 -8.30 20.43 -20.60
N ARG A 24 -7.77 21.53 -20.04
CA ARG A 24 -6.37 21.63 -19.59
C ARG A 24 -6.20 21.28 -18.11
N GLY A 25 -7.31 21.12 -17.40
CA GLY A 25 -7.29 20.84 -15.97
C GLY A 25 -6.95 19.38 -15.67
N ILE A 26 -6.58 19.13 -14.42
CA ILE A 26 -6.29 17.80 -13.93
C ILE A 26 -7.61 17.00 -13.85
N VAL A 27 -7.62 15.81 -14.45
CA VAL A 27 -8.78 14.90 -14.46
C VAL A 27 -8.77 13.95 -13.26
N LYS A 28 -7.58 13.54 -12.82
CA LYS A 28 -7.38 12.56 -11.74
C LYS A 28 -6.78 13.25 -10.52
N PRO A 29 -7.24 12.95 -9.29
CA PRO A 29 -6.68 13.55 -8.10
C PRO A 29 -5.18 13.28 -8.00
N LEU A 30 -4.44 14.26 -7.50
CA LEU A 30 -3.00 14.14 -7.28
C LEU A 30 -2.75 13.17 -6.13
N LEU A 31 -1.92 12.16 -6.39
CA LEU A 31 -1.40 11.30 -5.34
C LEU A 31 -0.24 12.01 -4.68
N ILE A 32 -0.40 12.35 -3.39
CA ILE A 32 0.62 13.06 -2.61
C ILE A 32 1.21 12.08 -1.61
N SER A 33 2.54 12.06 -1.50
CA SER A 33 3.22 11.29 -0.46
C SER A 33 3.00 11.97 0.90
N ASN A 34 2.43 11.22 1.84
CA ASN A 34 2.29 11.69 3.22
C ASN A 34 3.48 11.18 4.08
N LYS A 35 4.24 12.11 4.65
CA LYS A 35 5.36 11.80 5.55
C LYS A 35 4.85 11.71 6.98
N GLN A 36 4.89 10.50 7.55
CA GLN A 36 4.44 10.22 8.91
C GLN A 36 5.60 9.99 9.90
N ASP A 37 6.85 10.25 9.48
CA ASP A 37 8.03 10.06 10.32
C ASP A 37 8.66 11.40 10.75
N VAL A 38 9.63 11.33 11.66
CA VAL A 38 10.39 12.49 12.18
C VAL A 38 11.70 12.69 11.42
N LEU A 39 11.98 11.90 10.37
CA LEU A 39 13.25 11.95 9.65
C LEU A 39 13.39 13.23 8.82
N GLY A 40 14.61 13.59 8.40
CA GLY A 40 14.81 14.68 7.46
C GLY A 40 14.15 14.41 6.10
N LEU A 41 13.75 15.46 5.38
CA LEU A 41 13.25 15.32 4.00
C LEU A 41 14.32 14.63 3.13
N GLY A 42 13.88 13.72 2.26
CA GLY A 42 14.77 12.94 1.39
C GLY A 42 15.46 11.75 2.08
N LYS A 43 15.34 11.58 3.40
CA LYS A 43 15.78 10.34 4.06
C LYS A 43 14.83 9.21 3.71
N LYS A 44 15.37 8.17 3.09
CA LYS A 44 14.64 6.93 2.82
C LYS A 44 14.33 6.25 4.16
N LYS A 45 13.13 5.67 4.28
CA LYS A 45 12.76 4.85 5.45
C LYS A 45 13.81 3.74 5.62
N PRO A 46 14.17 3.33 6.85
CA PRO A 46 15.11 2.22 7.07
C PRO A 46 14.73 0.95 6.30
N ALA A 47 13.42 0.70 6.17
CA ALA A 47 12.86 -0.39 5.37
C ALA A 47 13.24 -0.35 3.88
N HIS A 48 13.62 0.79 3.31
CA HIS A 48 14.11 0.87 1.92
C HIS A 48 15.48 0.20 1.75
N ASN A 49 16.34 0.23 2.76
CA ASN A 49 17.67 -0.40 2.67
C ASN A 49 17.65 -1.89 3.03
N VAL A 50 16.56 -2.33 3.70
CA VAL A 50 16.41 -3.70 4.22
C VAL A 50 15.25 -4.43 3.52
N SER A 51 14.58 -3.79 2.53
CA SER A 51 13.48 -4.41 1.78
C SER A 51 13.89 -5.72 1.15
N ASP A 52 15.14 -5.79 0.66
CA ASP A 52 15.67 -6.96 -0.05
C ASP A 52 16.06 -8.09 0.92
N GLN A 53 16.09 -7.81 2.22
CA GLN A 53 16.45 -8.76 3.28
C GLN A 53 15.23 -9.24 4.08
N TRP A 54 14.02 -9.09 3.53
CA TRP A 54 12.78 -9.54 4.16
C TRP A 54 12.84 -11.03 4.54
N TRP A 55 13.48 -11.85 3.72
CA TRP A 55 13.64 -13.29 3.96
C TRP A 55 14.60 -13.59 5.12
N MET A 56 15.69 -12.83 5.29
CA MET A 56 16.64 -13.02 6.41
C MET A 56 15.97 -12.74 7.75
N ARG A 57 15.14 -11.70 7.82
CA ARG A 57 14.42 -11.36 9.05
C ARG A 57 13.47 -12.46 9.48
N ALA A 58 12.71 -13.02 8.54
CA ALA A 58 11.81 -14.11 8.87
C ALA A 58 12.51 -15.43 9.18
N PHE A 59 13.66 -15.68 8.54
CA PHE A 59 14.50 -16.81 8.92
C PHE A 59 15.00 -16.67 10.36
N ASP A 60 15.55 -15.51 10.73
CA ASP A 60 16.01 -15.22 12.10
C ASP A 60 14.87 -15.26 13.14
N GLU A 61 13.70 -14.73 12.80
CA GLU A 61 12.50 -14.79 13.64
C GLU A 61 12.03 -16.23 13.86
N SER A 62 12.00 -17.05 12.80
CA SER A 62 11.63 -18.46 12.91
C SER A 62 12.59 -19.29 13.77
N LEU A 63 13.89 -18.95 13.77
CA LEU A 63 14.89 -19.60 14.62
C LEU A 63 14.73 -19.20 16.08
N LYS A 64 14.39 -17.94 16.37
CA LYS A 64 14.12 -17.48 17.75
C LYS A 64 12.89 -18.14 18.36
N GLU A 65 11.88 -18.41 17.53
CA GLU A 65 10.66 -19.08 17.98
C GLU A 65 10.83 -20.61 18.11
N LEU A 66 11.90 -21.19 17.54
CA LEU A 66 12.17 -22.61 17.59
C LEU A 66 12.43 -23.08 19.03
N GLY A 67 11.55 -23.93 19.56
CA GLY A 67 11.65 -24.49 20.91
C GLY A 67 10.89 -23.71 22.00
N THR A 68 10.27 -22.57 21.66
CA THR A 68 9.46 -21.78 22.61
C THR A 68 8.02 -22.28 22.77
N GLY A 69 7.59 -23.27 21.98
CA GLY A 69 6.21 -23.78 21.97
C GLY A 69 5.20 -22.86 21.28
N THR A 70 5.62 -21.65 20.88
CA THR A 70 4.85 -20.71 20.07
C THR A 70 4.74 -21.19 18.63
N LYS A 71 3.59 -20.96 17.98
CA LYS A 71 3.43 -21.28 16.55
C LYS A 71 4.40 -20.42 15.75
N THR A 72 5.43 -21.07 15.19
CA THR A 72 6.43 -20.38 14.40
C THR A 72 5.79 -19.80 13.14
N THR A 73 6.29 -18.67 12.68
CA THR A 73 5.87 -18.06 11.40
C THR A 73 5.94 -19.05 10.23
N LEU A 74 6.94 -19.94 10.20
CA LEU A 74 7.05 -21.03 9.21
C LEU A 74 5.99 -22.13 9.40
N GLY A 75 5.67 -22.49 10.63
CA GLY A 75 4.59 -23.44 10.95
C GLY A 75 3.23 -22.92 10.47
N GLN A 76 2.99 -21.62 10.63
CA GLN A 76 1.77 -20.98 10.14
C GLN A 76 1.70 -20.94 8.60
N VAL A 77 2.82 -20.74 7.88
CA VAL A 77 2.87 -20.85 6.41
C VAL A 77 2.50 -22.27 5.95
N ARG A 78 2.99 -23.30 6.66
CA ARG A 78 2.71 -24.71 6.35
C ARG A 78 1.22 -25.06 6.54
N GLU A 79 0.57 -24.54 7.57
CA GLU A 79 -0.87 -24.78 7.82
C GLU A 79 -1.79 -23.93 6.93
N SER A 80 -1.45 -22.66 6.72
CA SER A 80 -2.38 -21.67 6.13
C SER A 80 -2.11 -21.38 4.65
N GLY A 81 -1.01 -21.90 4.11
CA GLY A 81 -0.47 -21.52 2.81
C GLY A 81 0.17 -20.12 2.82
N ILE A 82 1.06 -19.89 1.85
CA ILE A 82 1.84 -18.64 1.72
C ILE A 82 0.93 -17.39 1.72
N ASN A 83 -0.27 -17.48 1.14
CA ASN A 83 -1.20 -16.34 1.01
C ASN A 83 -1.92 -15.93 2.32
N ARG A 84 -1.91 -16.77 3.36
CA ARG A 84 -2.64 -16.51 4.63
C ARG A 84 -1.82 -16.83 5.88
N GLY A 85 -0.61 -17.36 5.73
CA GLY A 85 0.31 -17.65 6.82
C GLY A 85 1.70 -17.08 6.56
N GLY A 86 2.32 -16.54 7.61
CA GLY A 86 3.69 -15.99 7.61
C GLY A 86 3.88 -14.71 6.79
N LEU A 87 5.10 -14.52 6.30
CA LEU A 87 5.65 -13.33 5.62
C LEU A 87 4.71 -12.61 4.65
N TYR A 88 3.89 -13.34 3.90
CA TYR A 88 2.99 -12.75 2.90
C TYR A 88 1.59 -12.42 3.41
N GLY A 89 1.25 -12.81 4.65
CA GLY A 89 0.03 -12.36 5.33
C GLY A 89 0.08 -10.87 5.72
N PHE A 90 1.28 -10.30 5.90
CA PHE A 90 1.48 -8.87 6.14
C PHE A 90 1.45 -8.03 4.85
N PHE A 91 1.66 -8.67 3.70
CA PHE A 91 1.49 -8.04 2.40
C PHE A 91 0.01 -8.09 2.02
N VAL A 92 -0.77 -7.15 2.56
CA VAL A 92 -2.08 -6.86 1.99
C VAL A 92 -1.84 -6.31 0.59
N ARG A 93 -2.39 -6.96 -0.44
CA ARG A 93 -2.49 -6.35 -1.76
C ARG A 93 -3.29 -5.06 -1.57
N GLY A 94 -2.59 -3.91 -1.56
CA GLY A 94 -3.24 -2.61 -1.64
C GLY A 94 -4.15 -2.60 -2.87
N GLU A 95 -5.23 -1.84 -2.81
CA GLU A 95 -6.16 -1.71 -3.93
C GLU A 95 -5.37 -1.52 -5.23
N GLY A 96 -5.56 -2.44 -6.18
CA GLY A 96 -4.80 -2.42 -7.43
C GLY A 96 -5.12 -1.11 -8.13
N LEU A 97 -4.15 -0.21 -8.20
CA LEU A 97 -4.27 1.01 -8.99
C LEU A 97 -4.60 0.56 -10.42
N GLN A 98 -5.85 0.81 -10.83
CA GLN A 98 -6.33 0.47 -12.15
C GLN A 98 -5.42 1.19 -13.13
N GLY A 99 -4.52 0.42 -13.75
CA GLY A 99 -3.58 0.97 -14.71
C GLY A 99 -4.38 1.69 -15.78
N THR A 100 -4.14 2.99 -15.92
CA THR A 100 -4.70 3.76 -17.02
C THR A 100 -3.56 4.01 -17.98
N ILE A 101 -3.58 3.28 -19.10
CA ILE A 101 -3.06 3.79 -20.37
C ILE A 101 -3.84 5.07 -20.70
#